data_AF-A0A517WCX3-F1
#
_entry.id   AF-A0A517WCX3-F1
#
_cell.length_a   1.000
_cell.length_b   1.000
_cell.length_c   1.000
_cell.angle_alpha   90.00
_cell.angle_beta   90.00
_cell.angle_gamma   90.00
#
_symmetry.space_group_name_H-M   'P 1'
#
loop_
_entity.id
_entity.type
_entity.pdbx_description
1 polymer ?
#
loop_
_entity_poly.entity_id
_entity_poly.type
_entity_poly.pdbx_seq_one_letter_code
_entity_poly.pdbx_strand_id
1 'polypeptide(L)'
;MIQAMKKTFRYSQRGELKEGDQFRVSGGPIYRDKRRLGHKGIFEFKYAFQVGKRVYIEAIEVDRTYGYGQSATLFVKGRSYRRPATPGVLVKTYKVRKLRDQQPI
;
A
#
# COMPACT_ATOMS: atom_id res chain seq x y z
N MET A 1 6.33 -17.44 4.07
CA MET A 1 5.45 -18.07 3.06
C MET A 1 4.29 -17.11 2.75
N ILE A 2 4.14 -16.72 1.49
CA ILE A 2 2.99 -15.92 1.03
C ILE A 2 1.78 -16.86 0.96
N GLN A 3 0.67 -16.47 1.58
CA GLN A 3 -0.48 -17.37 1.74
C GLN A 3 -1.42 -17.39 0.53
N ALA A 4 -1.55 -16.27 -0.19
CA ALA A 4 -2.33 -16.15 -1.42
C ALA A 4 -2.09 -14.79 -2.08
N MET A 5 -2.10 -14.74 -3.41
CA MET A 5 -2.18 -13.50 -4.20
C MET A 5 -3.62 -13.32 -4.67
N LYS A 6 -4.21 -12.16 -4.41
CA LYS A 6 -5.59 -11.82 -4.75
C LYS A 6 -5.60 -10.63 -5.69
N LYS A 7 -6.31 -10.77 -6.82
CA LYS A 7 -6.56 -9.69 -7.78
C LYS A 7 -7.57 -8.65 -7.28
N THR A 8 -8.03 -8.76 -6.04
CA THR A 8 -8.84 -7.73 -5.39
C THR A 8 -8.42 -7.49 -3.94
N PHE A 9 -8.72 -6.29 -3.44
CA PHE A 9 -8.46 -5.89 -2.07
C PHE A 9 -9.56 -4.97 -1.52
N ARG A 10 -10.28 -5.45 -0.50
CA ARG A 10 -11.30 -4.67 0.20
C ARG A 10 -10.68 -3.82 1.31
N TYR A 11 -10.62 -2.51 1.10
CA TYR A 11 -10.08 -1.55 2.07
C TYR A 11 -11.13 -0.96 3.02
N SER A 12 -12.42 -1.09 2.70
CA SER A 12 -13.54 -0.74 3.59
C SER A 12 -14.79 -1.57 3.25
N GLN A 13 -15.87 -1.48 4.04
CA GLN A 13 -17.12 -2.18 3.72
C GLN A 13 -17.68 -1.84 2.33
N ARG A 14 -17.44 -0.62 1.84
CA ARG A 14 -17.93 -0.12 0.55
C ARG A 14 -16.83 0.07 -0.50
N GLY A 15 -15.59 -0.30 -0.18
CA GLY A 15 -14.41 0.05 -0.96
C GLY A 15 -13.55 -1.16 -1.28
N GLU A 16 -13.41 -1.44 -2.57
CA GLU A 16 -12.56 -2.51 -3.10
C GLU A 16 -11.68 -1.95 -4.22
N LEU A 17 -10.45 -2.45 -4.29
CA LEU A 17 -9.57 -2.34 -5.44
C LEU A 17 -9.58 -3.64 -6.21
N LYS A 18 -9.52 -3.55 -7.53
CA LYS A 18 -9.33 -4.64 -8.48
C LYS A 18 -8.07 -4.35 -9.30
N GLU A 19 -7.51 -5.39 -9.92
CA GLU A 19 -6.38 -5.26 -10.86
C GLU A 19 -6.64 -4.13 -11.88
N GLY A 20 -5.70 -3.20 -12.01
CA GLY A 20 -5.81 -2.01 -12.87
C GLY A 20 -6.46 -0.78 -12.22
N ASP A 21 -7.12 -0.91 -11.07
CA ASP A 21 -7.68 0.25 -10.37
C ASP A 21 -6.56 1.20 -9.90
N GLN A 22 -6.76 2.50 -10.11
CA GLN A 22 -5.89 3.52 -9.54
C GLN A 22 -6.40 3.96 -8.18
N PHE A 23 -5.47 4.15 -7.27
CA PHE A 23 -5.74 4.55 -5.90
C PHE A 23 -4.70 5.51 -5.37
N ARG A 24 -5.17 6.42 -4.52
CA ARG A 24 -4.29 7.30 -3.76
C ARG A 24 -3.82 6.59 -2.50
N VAL A 25 -2.53 6.70 -2.23
CA VAL A 25 -1.92 6.22 -0.98
C VAL A 25 -1.48 7.37 -0.10
N SER A 26 -1.60 7.16 1.21
CA SER A 26 -1.09 8.07 2.22
C SER A 26 -0.70 7.31 3.48
N GLY A 27 0.02 7.96 4.40
CA GLY A 27 0.48 7.31 5.62
C GLY A 27 1.75 6.50 5.37
N GLY A 28 1.76 5.24 5.79
CA GLY A 28 2.94 4.38 5.67
C GLY A 28 3.96 4.58 6.79
N PRO A 29 5.10 3.88 6.73
CA PRO A 29 6.13 3.90 7.77
C PRO A 29 6.64 5.32 8.05
N ILE A 30 7.00 5.57 9.30
CA ILE A 30 7.58 6.85 9.74
C ILE A 30 8.75 6.57 10.65
N TYR A 31 9.74 7.46 10.69
CA TYR A 31 10.73 7.45 11.76
C TYR A 31 10.10 7.89 13.09
N ARG A 32 10.74 7.55 14.21
CA ARG A 32 10.32 7.97 15.56
C ARG A 32 10.31 9.48 15.73
N ASP A 33 11.19 10.19 15.03
CA ASP A 33 11.24 11.65 14.94
C ASP A 33 10.17 12.24 13.99
N LYS A 34 9.23 11.42 13.52
CA LYS A 34 8.12 11.75 12.62
C LYS A 34 8.52 12.09 11.18
N ARG A 35 9.80 11.94 10.79
CA ARG A 35 10.17 11.98 9.36
C ARG A 35 9.45 10.86 8.61
N ARG A 36 8.83 11.18 7.47
CA ARG A 36 8.04 10.22 6.69
C ARG A 36 8.95 9.35 5.84
N LEU A 37 8.79 8.03 5.97
CA LEU A 37 9.35 7.05 5.05
C LEU A 37 8.31 6.59 4.03
N GLY A 38 7.04 6.60 4.45
CA GLY A 38 5.94 6.12 3.64
C GLY A 38 5.69 6.99 2.43
N HIS A 39 5.52 6.34 1.28
CA HIS A 39 5.21 6.98 0.01
C HIS A 39 3.79 7.53 -0.02
N LYS A 40 3.65 8.65 -0.72
CA LYS A 40 2.35 9.24 -1.07
C LYS A 40 2.31 9.34 -2.58
N GLY A 41 1.13 9.22 -3.16
CA GLY A 41 0.99 9.32 -4.60
C GLY A 41 -0.22 8.55 -5.11
N ILE A 42 -0.27 8.41 -6.44
CA ILE A 42 -1.27 7.62 -7.14
C ILE A 42 -0.58 6.37 -7.68
N PHE A 43 -1.20 5.23 -7.42
CA PHE A 43 -0.69 3.92 -7.78
C PHE A 43 -1.76 3.12 -8.50
N GLU A 44 -1.34 2.26 -9.41
CA GLU A 44 -2.17 1.24 -10.05
C GLU A 44 -2.06 -0.08 -9.27
N PHE A 45 -3.20 -0.66 -8.89
CA PHE A 45 -3.26 -1.90 -8.14
C PHE A 45 -2.93 -3.11 -9.02
N LYS A 46 -1.99 -3.95 -8.60
CA LYS A 46 -1.73 -5.25 -9.25
C LYS A 46 -2.41 -6.39 -8.51
N TYR A 47 -2.01 -6.61 -7.25
CA TYR A 47 -2.59 -7.64 -6.41
C TYR A 47 -2.34 -7.35 -4.94
N ALA A 48 -3.13 -7.97 -4.07
CA ALA A 48 -2.89 -8.01 -2.65
C ALA A 48 -2.41 -9.39 -2.22
N PHE A 49 -1.52 -9.45 -1.25
CA PHE A 49 -1.02 -10.70 -0.70
C PHE A 49 -0.87 -10.66 0.81
N GLN A 50 -0.91 -11.84 1.42
CA GLN A 50 -0.82 -11.97 2.88
C GLN A 50 0.44 -12.70 3.29
N VAL A 51 1.16 -12.14 4.26
CA VAL A 51 2.30 -12.75 4.95
C VAL A 51 2.00 -12.79 6.44
N GLY A 52 1.76 -13.99 6.97
CA GLY A 52 1.30 -14.17 8.35
C GLY A 52 -0.01 -13.42 8.59
N LYS A 53 -0.03 -12.47 9.53
CA LYS A 53 -1.22 -11.65 9.86
C LYS A 53 -1.26 -10.29 9.14
N ARG A 54 -0.44 -10.11 8.10
CA ARG A 54 -0.29 -8.83 7.40
C ARG A 54 -0.66 -8.92 5.95
N VAL A 55 -1.36 -7.90 5.49
CA VAL A 55 -1.77 -7.73 4.10
C VAL A 55 -0.95 -6.61 3.49
N TYR A 56 -0.45 -6.90 2.30
CA TYR A 56 0.32 -6.02 1.45
C TYR A 56 -0.39 -5.86 0.11
N ILE A 57 -0.15 -4.74 -0.55
CA ILE A 57 -0.54 -4.51 -1.94
C ILE A 57 0.73 -4.34 -2.74
N GLU A 58 0.83 -5.05 -3.86
CA GLU A 58 1.78 -4.71 -4.90
C GLU A 58 1.12 -3.76 -5.90
N ALA A 59 1.79 -2.65 -6.19
CA ALA A 59 1.26 -1.60 -7.03
C ALA A 59 2.35 -0.94 -7.87
N ILE A 60 1.95 -0.31 -8.99
CA ILE A 60 2.85 0.47 -9.84
C ILE A 60 2.57 1.95 -9.62
N GLU A 61 3.61 2.74 -9.43
CA GLU A 61 3.48 4.18 -9.32
C GLU A 61 3.07 4.78 -10.68
N VAL A 62 1.94 5.50 -10.71
CA VAL A 62 1.41 6.14 -11.92
C VAL A 62 2.17 7.43 -12.20
N ASP A 63 2.37 8.23 -11.16
CA ASP A 63 3.12 9.48 -11.23
C ASP A 63 4.51 9.27 -10.66
N ARG A 64 5.50 9.09 -11.55
CA ARG A 64 6.90 8.81 -11.21
C ARG A 64 7.62 9.95 -10.49
N THR A 65 6.90 11.00 -10.09
CA THR A 65 7.43 12.14 -9.33
C THR A 65 8.19 11.72 -8.07
N TYR A 66 7.90 10.56 -7.46
CA TYR A 66 8.58 10.11 -6.25
C TYR A 66 9.69 9.06 -6.49
N GLY A 67 9.98 8.71 -7.74
CA GLY A 67 11.22 8.04 -8.13
C GLY A 67 11.25 6.50 -8.00
N TYR A 68 10.12 5.80 -7.87
CA TYR A 68 10.13 4.33 -7.73
C TYR A 68 10.04 3.58 -9.07
N GLY A 69 9.50 4.22 -10.12
CA GLY A 69 9.67 3.85 -11.53
C GLY A 69 9.11 2.50 -12.01
N GLN A 70 8.85 1.52 -11.13
CA GLN A 70 8.51 0.15 -11.54
C GLN A 70 7.49 -0.56 -10.64
N SER A 71 7.68 -0.61 -9.33
CA SER A 71 6.77 -1.30 -8.40
C SER A 71 6.97 -0.88 -6.94
N ALA A 72 5.91 -0.95 -6.14
CA ALA A 72 5.92 -0.63 -4.72
C ALA A 72 5.07 -1.63 -3.92
N THR A 73 5.67 -2.17 -2.86
CA THR A 73 5.00 -3.03 -1.90
C THR A 73 4.48 -2.22 -0.70
N LEU A 74 3.17 -2.13 -0.56
CA LEU A 74 2.50 -1.29 0.42
C LEU A 74 1.89 -2.13 1.54
N PHE A 75 2.39 -1.98 2.77
CA PHE A 75 1.77 -2.59 3.96
C PHE A 75 0.45 -1.88 4.32
N VAL A 76 -0.70 -2.55 4.19
CA VAL A 76 -2.02 -1.89 4.31
C VAL A 76 -2.86 -2.36 5.49
N LYS A 77 -2.62 -3.57 6.03
CA LYS A 77 -3.39 -4.09 7.17
C LYS A 77 -2.60 -5.10 7.98
N GLY A 78 -2.71 -5.04 9.30
CA GLY A 78 -2.11 -5.99 10.23
C GLY A 78 -1.40 -5.29 11.39
N ARG A 79 -0.85 -6.08 12.32
CA ARG A 79 -0.11 -5.50 13.46
C ARG A 79 1.27 -5.02 13.05
N SER A 80 1.55 -3.77 13.39
CA SER A 80 2.89 -3.19 13.43
C SER A 80 3.80 -3.98 14.39
N TYR A 81 5.08 -4.10 14.07
CA TYR A 81 6.03 -4.71 15.01
C TYR A 81 6.20 -3.81 16.25
N ARG A 82 6.35 -4.43 17.42
CA ARG A 82 6.91 -3.75 18.62
C ARG A 82 8.40 -3.43 18.44
N ARG A 83 9.12 -4.25 17.66
CA ARG A 83 10.53 -4.08 17.28
C ARG A 83 10.64 -4.04 15.75
N PRO A 84 10.72 -2.85 15.14
CA PRO A 84 10.84 -2.73 13.69
C PRO A 84 12.15 -3.37 13.19
N ALA A 85 12.15 -3.85 11.95
CA ALA A 85 13.36 -4.37 11.30
C ALA A 85 14.45 -3.29 11.19
N THR A 86 14.04 -2.04 10.97
CA THR A 86 14.93 -0.87 10.95
C THR A 86 14.84 -0.12 12.27
N PRO A 87 15.95 0.08 13.00
CA PRO A 87 15.97 0.88 14.21
C PRO A 87 15.34 2.26 14.00
N GLY A 88 14.52 2.70 14.95
CA GLY A 88 13.88 4.01 14.88
C GLY A 88 12.72 4.13 13.88
N VAL A 89 12.32 3.07 13.15
CA VAL A 89 11.16 3.11 12.24
C VAL A 89 9.90 2.60 12.92
N LEU A 90 8.84 3.40 12.94
CA LEU A 90 7.50 2.95 13.29
C LEU A 90 6.81 2.40 12.04
N VAL A 91 6.62 1.08 12.01
CA VAL A 91 5.88 0.42 10.93
C VAL A 91 4.41 0.80 11.05
N LYS A 92 3.93 1.72 10.21
CA LYS A 92 2.52 2.12 10.11
C LYS A 92 1.98 1.68 8.76
N THR A 93 0.69 1.36 8.71
CA THR A 93 0.03 0.97 7.47
C THR A 93 -0.16 2.18 6.55
N TYR A 94 -0.17 1.90 5.25
CA TYR A 94 -0.71 2.81 4.26
C TYR A 94 -2.23 2.84 4.35
N LYS A 95 -2.78 4.04 4.14
CA LYS A 95 -4.19 4.25 3.87
C LYS A 95 -4.39 4.31 2.37
N VAL A 96 -5.41 3.62 1.90
CA VAL A 96 -5.72 3.41 0.50
C VAL A 96 -7.10 3.98 0.20
N ARG A 97 -7.22 4.71 -0.91
CA ARG A 97 -8.50 5.25 -1.39
C ARG A 97 -8.56 5.15 -2.90
N LYS A 98 -9.50 4.36 -3.42
CA LYS A 98 -9.80 4.29 -4.86
C LYS A 98 -10.18 5.67 -5.40
N LEU A 99 -9.69 6.01 -6.58
CA LEU A 99 -10.09 7.22 -7.29
C LEU A 99 -11.46 6.98 -7.95
N ARG A 100 -12.39 7.93 -7.82
CA ARG A 100 -13.80 7.75 -8.22
C ARG A 100 -14.03 7.88 -9.73
N ASP A 101 -13.14 8.58 -10.43
CA ASP A 101 -13.33 8.98 -11.84
C ASP A 101 -12.41 8.22 -12.78
N GLN A 102 -12.35 6.90 -12.65
CA GLN A 102 -11.74 6.07 -13.68
C GLN A 102 -12.82 5.77 -14.72
N GLN A 103 -12.94 6.62 -15.74
CA GLN A 103 -13.66 6.23 -16.94
C GLN A 103 -12.95 4.99 -17.51
N PRO A 104 -13.66 3.88 -17.79
CA PRO A 104 -13.09 2.82 -18.60
C PRO A 104 -12.75 3.44 -19.97
N ILE A 105 -11.49 3.26 -20.39
CA ILE A 105 -11.08 3.52 -21.78
C ILE A 105 -11.67 2.41 -22.64
#